data_AF-A0AAP5P4Y9-F1
#
_entry.id   AF-A0AAP5P4Y9-F1
#
_cell.length_a   1.000
_cell.length_b   1.000
_cell.length_c   1.000
_cell.angle_alpha   90.00
_cell.angle_beta   90.00
_cell.angle_gamma   90.00
#
_symmetry.space_group_name_H-M   'P 1'
#
loop_
_entity.id
_entity.type
_entity.pdbx_description
1 polymer ?
#
loop_
_entity_poly.entity_id
_entity_poly.type
_entity_poly.pdbx_seq_one_letter_code
_entity_poly.pdbx_strand_id
1 'polypeptide(L)'
;MKIELFEEDIPEFSNEMMTLTQVFATFKCGEDLQMARYNFKNQPEIFQNYPQVTQMLEKKDVLPLTLVDGEITLIGDYPTVEDLTEITGLSFQNLGCEEDCQDCSCQ
;
A
#
# COMPACT_ATOMS: atom_id res chain seq x y z
N MET A 1 -3.94 -2.65 13.01
CA MET A 1 -3.11 -3.32 11.98
C MET A 1 -2.56 -2.28 11.03
N LYS A 2 -1.32 -2.44 10.57
CA LYS A 2 -0.67 -1.54 9.63
C LYS A 2 -0.12 -2.32 8.44
N ILE A 3 -0.44 -1.89 7.22
CA ILE A 3 0.09 -2.45 5.98
C ILE A 3 0.91 -1.37 5.28
N GLU A 4 2.16 -1.69 4.94
CA GLU A 4 3.10 -0.75 4.35
C GLU A 4 3.69 -1.33 3.08
N LEU A 5 3.54 -0.60 1.98
CA LEU A 5 4.06 -0.98 0.67
C LEU A 5 5.27 -0.10 0.34
N PHE A 6 6.42 -0.75 0.15
CA PHE A 6 7.67 -0.10 -0.26
C PHE A 6 7.92 -0.41 -1.73
N GLU A 7 8.04 0.63 -2.55
CA GLU A 7 8.13 0.55 -4.01
C GLU A 7 9.43 1.21 -4.47
N GLU A 8 10.03 0.75 -5.58
CA GLU A 8 11.16 1.44 -6.19
C GLU A 8 10.70 2.70 -6.92
N ASP A 9 9.69 2.51 -7.77
CA ASP A 9 9.01 3.54 -8.53
C ASP A 9 7.50 3.25 -8.56
N ILE A 10 6.68 4.25 -8.89
CA ILE A 10 5.25 4.01 -9.14
C ILE A 10 5.13 3.31 -10.50
N PRO A 11 4.47 2.14 -10.58
CA PRO A 11 4.35 1.39 -11.81
C PRO A 11 3.39 2.06 -12.80
N GLU A 12 3.39 1.58 -14.05
CA GLU A 12 2.48 2.08 -15.08
C GLU A 12 1.01 1.93 -14.68
N PHE A 13 0.18 2.81 -15.23
CA PHE A 13 -1.23 2.89 -14.92
C PHE A 13 -1.98 1.66 -15.46
N SER A 14 -2.51 0.84 -14.55
CA SER A 14 -3.41 -0.29 -14.83
C SER A 14 -4.65 -0.23 -13.96
N ASN A 15 -5.73 -0.93 -14.33
CA ASN A 15 -6.95 -0.99 -13.52
C ASN A 15 -6.70 -1.57 -12.12
N GLU A 16 -5.81 -2.56 -12.02
CA GLU A 16 -5.40 -3.15 -10.75
C GLU A 16 -4.64 -2.13 -9.89
N MET A 17 -3.72 -1.37 -10.49
CA MET A 17 -2.97 -0.33 -9.80
C MET A 17 -3.86 0.84 -9.36
N MET A 18 -4.88 1.20 -10.13
CA MET A 18 -5.90 2.17 -9.72
C MET A 18 -6.65 1.67 -8.48
N THR A 19 -7.08 0.41 -8.50
CA THR A 19 -7.82 -0.20 -7.40
C THR A 19 -6.95 -0.23 -6.15
N LEU A 20 -5.70 -0.67 -6.28
CA LEU A 20 -4.74 -0.68 -5.19
C LEU A 20 -4.49 0.72 -4.63
N THR A 21 -4.34 1.72 -5.50
CA THR A 21 -4.17 3.12 -5.11
C THR A 21 -5.36 3.62 -4.30
N GLN A 22 -6.58 3.30 -4.73
CA GLN A 22 -7.80 3.67 -4.02
C GLN A 22 -7.86 3.00 -2.64
N VAL A 23 -7.56 1.70 -2.55
CA VAL A 23 -7.50 0.96 -1.27
C VAL A 23 -6.55 1.67 -0.30
N PHE A 24 -5.30 1.87 -0.68
CA PHE A 24 -4.30 2.51 0.20
C PHE A 24 -4.68 3.95 0.58
N ALA A 25 -5.34 4.69 -0.31
CA ALA A 25 -5.81 6.04 -0.02
C ALA A 25 -6.95 6.06 1.02
N THR A 26 -7.94 5.15 0.88
CA THR A 26 -9.06 5.03 1.81
C THR A 26 -8.60 4.73 3.24
N PHE A 27 -7.60 3.87 3.39
CA PHE A 27 -7.12 3.43 4.71
C PHE A 27 -5.88 4.19 5.21
N LYS A 28 -5.57 5.36 4.63
CA LYS A 28 -4.38 6.14 5.03
C LYS A 28 -4.40 6.59 6.49
N CYS A 29 -5.57 6.92 7.03
CA CYS A 29 -5.75 7.47 8.37
C CYS A 29 -6.74 6.67 9.24
N GLY A 30 -6.94 5.38 8.95
CA GLY A 30 -7.85 4.53 9.73
C GLY A 30 -7.35 4.27 11.15
N GLU A 31 -8.27 4.07 12.10
CA GLU A 31 -7.91 3.74 13.49
C GLU A 31 -7.53 2.25 13.62
N ASP A 32 -8.32 1.36 13.04
CA ASP A 32 -8.11 -0.09 13.14
C ASP A 32 -7.17 -0.66 12.06
N LEU A 33 -7.19 -0.06 10.87
CA LEU A 33 -6.36 -0.43 9.72
C LEU A 33 -5.74 0.82 9.10
N GLN A 34 -4.41 0.85 9.07
CA GLN A 34 -3.64 1.90 8.42
C GLN A 34 -2.88 1.33 7.24
N MET A 35 -2.94 2.02 6.11
CA MET A 35 -2.21 1.65 4.90
C MET A 35 -1.32 2.80 4.44
N ALA A 36 -0.07 2.50 4.13
CA ALA A 36 0.89 3.49 3.65
C ALA A 36 1.69 2.96 2.46
N ARG A 37 2.02 3.86 1.53
CA ARG A 37 2.90 3.59 0.38
C ARG A 37 4.09 4.50 0.44
N TYR A 38 5.27 3.94 0.22
CA TYR A 38 6.53 4.66 0.20
C TYR A 38 7.29 4.32 -1.08
N ASN A 39 7.79 5.35 -1.75
CA ASN A 39 8.50 5.22 -3.00
C ASN A 39 9.98 5.57 -2.76
N PHE A 40 10.90 4.68 -3.13
CA PHE A 40 12.32 4.84 -2.85
C PHE A 40 12.92 6.07 -3.55
N LYS A 41 12.53 6.34 -4.80
CA LYS A 41 13.00 7.52 -5.55
C LYS A 41 12.56 8.84 -4.89
N ASN A 42 11.37 8.87 -4.31
CA ASN A 42 10.77 10.08 -3.76
C ASN A 42 11.04 10.27 -2.25
N GLN A 43 11.20 9.18 -1.50
CA GLN A 43 11.26 9.15 -0.03
C GLN A 43 12.34 8.17 0.48
N PRO A 44 13.60 8.25 0.01
CA PRO A 44 14.66 7.31 0.38
C PRO A 44 14.97 7.31 1.89
N GLU A 45 14.75 8.43 2.57
CA GLU A 45 14.95 8.58 4.00
C GLU A 45 14.01 7.72 4.85
N ILE A 46 12.80 7.43 4.36
CA ILE A 46 11.85 6.58 5.09
C ILE A 46 12.39 5.16 5.20
N PHE A 47 13.01 4.64 4.14
CA PHE A 47 13.53 3.28 4.07
C PHE A 47 14.61 3.03 5.13
N GLN A 48 15.39 4.05 5.52
CA GLN A 48 16.41 3.91 6.56
C GLN A 48 15.83 3.56 7.94
N ASN A 49 14.55 3.86 8.17
CA ASN A 49 13.85 3.51 9.42
C ASN A 49 13.42 2.03 9.46
N TYR A 50 13.62 1.27 8.38
CA TYR A 50 13.20 -0.13 8.25
C TYR A 50 14.40 -1.01 7.89
N PRO A 51 15.18 -1.44 8.91
CA PRO A 51 16.37 -2.26 8.68
C PRO A 51 16.09 -3.52 7.85
N GLN A 52 14.96 -4.19 8.08
CA GLN A 52 14.51 -5.37 7.33
C GLN A 52 14.28 -5.08 5.85
N VAL A 53 13.78 -3.88 5.51
CA VAL A 53 13.61 -3.43 4.12
C VAL A 53 14.99 -3.18 3.51
N THR A 54 15.86 -2.41 4.18
CA THR A 54 17.20 -2.10 3.65
C THR A 54 18.06 -3.34 3.43
N GLN A 55 17.99 -4.34 4.31
CA GLN A 55 18.67 -5.63 4.14
C GLN A 55 18.16 -6.39 2.92
N MET A 56 16.86 -6.32 2.63
CA MET A 56 16.31 -6.96 1.43
C MET A 56 16.78 -6.27 0.15
N LEU A 57 16.95 -4.95 0.15
CA LEU A 57 17.44 -4.19 -1.00
C LEU A 57 18.88 -4.55 -1.43
N GLU A 58 19.66 -5.23 -0.59
CA GLU A 58 20.95 -5.78 -0.99
C GLU A 58 20.82 -6.92 -2.01
N LYS A 59 19.64 -7.56 -2.07
CA LYS A 59 19.29 -8.56 -3.07
C LYS A 59 18.68 -7.85 -4.29
N LYS A 60 18.85 -8.46 -5.46
CA LYS A 60 18.25 -7.95 -6.70
C LYS A 60 16.77 -8.31 -6.77
N ASP A 61 16.00 -7.42 -7.41
CA ASP A 61 14.61 -7.67 -7.83
C ASP A 61 13.65 -8.03 -6.69
N VAL A 62 13.78 -7.36 -5.53
CA VAL A 62 12.95 -7.61 -4.33
C VAL A 62 11.78 -6.64 -4.15
N LEU A 63 11.79 -5.51 -4.85
CA LEU A 63 10.72 -4.52 -4.76
C LEU A 63 9.60 -4.84 -5.77
N PRO A 64 8.34 -4.54 -5.42
CA PRO A 64 7.89 -3.95 -4.16
C PRO A 64 7.93 -4.94 -2.98
N LEU A 65 7.97 -4.40 -1.75
CA LEU A 65 7.87 -5.16 -0.51
C LEU A 65 6.59 -4.76 0.22
N THR A 66 5.78 -5.73 0.63
CA THR A 66 4.62 -5.49 1.50
C THR A 66 4.92 -5.95 2.91
N LEU A 67 4.77 -5.05 3.87
CA LEU A 67 4.89 -5.32 5.29
C LEU A 67 3.51 -5.32 5.95
N VAL A 68 3.27 -6.29 6.83
CA VAL A 68 2.10 -6.34 7.72
C VAL A 68 2.61 -6.25 9.15
N ASP A 69 2.20 -5.21 9.87
CA ASP A 69 2.65 -4.90 11.23
C ASP A 69 4.20 -4.94 11.40
N GLY A 70 4.92 -4.54 10.35
CA GLY A 70 6.39 -4.47 10.30
C GLY A 70 7.08 -5.70 9.72
N GLU A 71 6.36 -6.80 9.47
CA GLU A 71 6.91 -8.05 8.93
C GLU A 71 6.70 -8.16 7.42
N ILE A 72 7.77 -8.51 6.69
CA ILE A 72 7.72 -8.68 5.22
C ILE A 72 6.87 -9.91 4.90
N THR A 73 5.77 -9.69 4.19
CA THR A 73 4.80 -10.72 3.81
C THR A 73 4.83 -11.02 2.31
N LEU A 74 5.04 -10.00 1.46
CA LEU A 74 5.17 -10.15 0.01
C LEU A 74 6.47 -9.51 -0.49
N ILE A 75 7.08 -10.12 -1.49
CA ILE A 75 8.36 -9.73 -2.07
C ILE A 75 8.25 -9.79 -3.60
N GLY A 76 8.60 -8.71 -4.28
CA GLY A 76 8.67 -8.63 -5.74
C GLY A 76 7.32 -8.43 -6.45
N ASP A 77 6.21 -8.60 -5.73
CA ASP A 77 4.86 -8.48 -6.27
C ASP A 77 4.01 -7.49 -5.45
N TYR A 78 3.20 -6.73 -6.17
CA TYR A 78 2.20 -5.84 -5.57
C TYR A 78 1.11 -6.67 -4.89
N PRO A 79 0.62 -6.27 -3.70
CA PRO A 79 -0.51 -6.96 -3.08
C PRO A 79 -1.75 -6.78 -3.95
N THR A 80 -2.41 -7.89 -4.26
CA THR A 80 -3.72 -7.89 -4.92
C THR A 80 -4.83 -7.59 -3.91
N VAL A 81 -6.04 -7.33 -4.41
CA VAL A 81 -7.23 -7.23 -3.54
C VAL A 81 -7.49 -8.54 -2.79
N GLU A 82 -7.20 -9.68 -3.41
CA GLU A 82 -7.32 -10.98 -2.75
C GLU A 82 -6.32 -11.10 -1.60
N ASP A 83 -5.04 -10.76 -1.81
CA ASP A 83 -4.02 -10.76 -0.76
C ASP A 83 -4.43 -9.88 0.43
N LEU A 84 -4.88 -8.65 0.15
CA LEU A 84 -5.33 -7.73 1.19
C LEU A 84 -6.56 -8.26 1.93
N THR A 85 -7.47 -8.93 1.23
CA THR A 85 -8.65 -9.58 1.84
C THR A 85 -8.23 -10.70 2.77
N GLU A 86 -7.28 -11.54 2.37
CA GLU A 86 -6.76 -12.63 3.20
C GLU A 86 -6.01 -12.11 4.44
N ILE A 87 -5.21 -11.05 4.29
CA ILE A 87 -4.44 -10.44 5.38
C ILE A 87 -5.36 -9.77 6.41
N THR A 88 -6.33 -8.98 5.93
CA THR A 88 -7.14 -8.10 6.80
C THR A 88 -8.46 -8.73 7.23
N GLY A 89 -8.95 -9.72 6.49
CA GLY A 89 -10.32 -10.24 6.62
C GLY A 89 -11.41 -9.29 6.09
N LEU A 90 -11.03 -8.18 5.44
CA LEU A 90 -11.96 -7.18 4.91
C LEU A 90 -12.16 -7.34 3.41
N SER A 91 -13.38 -7.10 2.91
CA SER A 91 -13.65 -7.07 1.47
C SER A 91 -13.42 -5.68 0.89
N PHE A 92 -12.57 -5.58 -0.14
CA PHE A 92 -12.28 -4.34 -0.85
C PHE A 92 -12.97 -4.23 -2.22
N GLN A 93 -13.87 -5.16 -2.56
CA GLN A 93 -14.45 -5.28 -3.90
C GLN A 93 -15.45 -4.16 -4.28
N ASN A 94 -15.76 -3.22 -3.39
CA ASN A 94 -16.71 -2.12 -3.64
C ASN A 94 -16.27 -0.77 -3.02
N LEU A 95 -14.98 -0.44 -3.05
CA LEU A 95 -14.49 0.85 -2.52
C LEU A 95 -14.97 2.10 -3.29
N GLY A 96 -15.86 1.93 -4.28
CA GLY A 96 -16.52 3.00 -5.02
C GLY A 96 -17.96 3.22 -4.56
N CYS A 97 -18.24 4.47 -4.17
CA CYS A 97 -19.54 5.07 -3.82
C CYS A 97 -20.08 4.72 -2.42
N GLU A 98 -19.53 5.35 -1.39
CA GLU A 98 -20.39 5.84 -0.30
C GLU A 98 -21.03 7.17 -0.77
N GLU A 99 -22.36 7.17 -0.91
CA GLU A 99 -23.20 8.37 -1.09
C GLU A 99 -23.24 9.25 0.19
N ASP A 100 -22.10 9.55 0.79
CA ASP A 100 -22.01 10.53 1.89
C ASP A 100 -20.88 11.54 1.70
N CYS A 101 -20.62 11.91 0.44
CA CYS A 101 -19.99 13.17 0.12
C CYS A 101 -21.01 14.32 0.16
N GLN A 102 -21.66 14.54 1.32
CA GLN A 102 -22.36 15.78 1.62
C GLN A 102 -21.36 16.86 2.08
N ASP A 103 -20.39 17.24 1.25
CA ASP A 103 -19.82 18.60 1.19
C ASP A 103 -18.69 18.73 0.13
N CYS A 104 -19.00 18.47 -1.14
CA CYS A 104 -18.13 18.90 -2.23
C CYS A 104 -18.62 20.25 -2.78
N SER A 105 -18.36 21.33 -2.04
CA SER A 105 -18.37 22.67 -2.61
C SER A 105 -17.13 22.87 -3.48
N CYS A 106 -17.18 22.38 -4.72
CA CYS A 106 -16.26 22.77 -5.78
C CYS A 106 -16.78 24.04 -6.45
N GLN A 107 -15.98 25.13 -6.39
CA GLN A 107 -16.20 26.35 -7.17
C GLN A 107 -15.71 26.19 -8.61
#